data_AF-A0A7S0A7R1-F1
#
_entry.id   AF-A0A7S0A7R1-F1
#
_cell.length_a   1.000
_cell.length_b   1.000
_cell.length_c   1.000
_cell.angle_alpha   90.00
_cell.angle_beta   90.00
_cell.angle_gamma   90.00
#
_symmetry.space_group_name_H-M   'P 1'
#
loop_
_entity.id
_entity.type
_entity.pdbx_description
1 polymer ?
#
loop_
_entity_poly.entity_id
_entity_poly.type
_entity_poly.pdbx_seq_one_letter_code
_entity_poly.pdbx_strand_id
1 'polypeptide(L)'
;VEMASKNNFPWLISNVMDRATGAGLANGHVTYMVEWSGHKIGLVGLVEREWLVTLHTIEPEDVVYEDFCSCARRLGRQLREEGAELVLALTHMRVPNDELLAQEVEEVDIILG
;
A
#
# COMPACT_ATOMS: atom_id res chain seq x y z
N VAL A 1 2.00 -16.48 -7.53
CA VAL A 1 0.92 -16.83 -6.57
C VAL A 1 1.40 -17.72 -5.39
N GLU A 2 2.58 -18.34 -5.47
CA GLU A 2 3.03 -19.34 -4.47
C GLU A 2 3.81 -18.79 -3.25
N MET A 3 4.27 -17.54 -3.28
CA MET A 3 5.21 -17.02 -2.26
C MET A 3 4.52 -16.27 -1.12
N ALA A 4 3.48 -15.48 -1.40
CA ALA A 4 2.72 -14.81 -0.35
C ALA A 4 2.11 -15.81 0.66
N SER A 5 1.59 -16.95 0.17
CA SER A 5 1.02 -18.01 1.01
C SER A 5 2.05 -18.83 1.80
N LYS A 6 3.34 -18.71 1.49
CA LYS A 6 4.44 -19.40 2.20
C LYS A 6 5.01 -18.60 3.38
N ASN A 7 4.53 -17.37 3.60
CA ASN A 7 4.96 -16.52 4.69
C ASN A 7 3.87 -16.39 5.76
N ASN A 8 4.28 -16.08 6.99
CA ASN A 8 3.39 -15.86 8.13
C ASN A 8 3.08 -14.37 8.37
N PHE A 9 3.38 -13.51 7.39
CA PHE A 9 3.10 -12.08 7.41
C PHE A 9 2.36 -11.68 6.13
N PRO A 10 1.46 -10.69 6.20
CA PRO A 10 0.70 -10.25 5.04
C PRO A 10 1.61 -9.51 4.05
N TRP A 11 1.35 -9.71 2.76
CA TRP A 11 1.90 -8.86 1.71
C TRP A 11 0.94 -7.70 1.49
N LEU A 12 1.46 -6.48 1.32
CA LEU A 12 0.66 -5.27 1.17
C LEU A 12 1.02 -4.56 -0.12
N ILE A 13 0.03 -4.43 -1.02
CA ILE A 13 0.12 -3.63 -2.25
C ILE A 13 -1.25 -2.99 -2.45
N SER A 14 -1.38 -1.77 -1.96
CA SER A 14 -2.64 -1.03 -1.83
C SER A 14 -3.07 -0.33 -3.11
N ASN A 15 -2.11 0.09 -3.93
CA ASN A 15 -2.35 0.99 -5.07
C ASN A 15 -2.12 0.34 -6.44
N VAL A 16 -2.03 -0.99 -6.51
CA VAL A 16 -1.93 -1.73 -7.78
C VAL A 16 -2.87 -2.92 -7.78
N MET A 17 -3.75 -2.96 -8.77
CA MET A 17 -4.68 -4.07 -9.00
C MET A 17 -4.34 -4.80 -10.29
N ASP A 18 -4.50 -6.11 -10.29
CA ASP A 18 -4.48 -6.93 -11.48
C ASP A 18 -5.79 -6.74 -12.26
N ARG A 19 -5.70 -6.36 -13.54
CA ARG A 19 -6.87 -6.04 -14.37
C ARG A 19 -7.74 -7.25 -14.65
N ALA A 20 -7.14 -8.43 -14.82
CA ALA A 20 -7.86 -9.64 -15.20
C ALA A 20 -8.72 -10.17 -14.04
N THR A 21 -8.21 -10.06 -12.82
CA THR A 21 -8.85 -10.61 -11.60
C THR A 21 -9.58 -9.55 -10.78
N GLY A 22 -9.21 -8.27 -10.92
CA GLY A 22 -9.67 -7.19 -10.06
C GLY A 22 -9.12 -7.25 -8.63
N ALA A 23 -8.21 -8.19 -8.34
CA ALA A 23 -7.59 -8.34 -7.04
C ALA A 23 -6.32 -7.48 -6.91
N GLY A 24 -5.85 -7.27 -5.68
CA GLY A 24 -4.54 -6.66 -5.44
C GLY A 24 -3.42 -7.47 -6.11
N LEU A 25 -2.44 -6.77 -6.67
CA LEU A 25 -1.31 -7.41 -7.35
C LEU A 25 -0.63 -8.43 -6.41
N ALA A 26 -0.26 -9.59 -6.96
CA ALA A 26 0.40 -10.68 -6.23
C ALA A 26 -0.37 -11.21 -5.00
N ASN A 27 -1.71 -11.05 -4.96
CA ASN A 27 -2.55 -11.33 -3.79
C ASN A 27 -2.18 -10.48 -2.56
N GLY A 28 -1.62 -9.29 -2.77
CA GLY A 28 -1.41 -8.32 -1.72
C GLY A 28 -2.74 -7.87 -1.12
N HIS A 29 -2.75 -7.73 0.21
CA HIS A 29 -3.84 -7.05 0.89
C HIS A 29 -3.83 -5.56 0.54
N VAL A 30 -5.02 -4.96 0.46
CA VAL A 30 -5.17 -3.52 0.22
C VAL A 30 -4.86 -2.72 1.48
N THR A 31 -5.27 -3.21 2.64
CA THR A 31 -4.93 -2.65 3.96
C THR A 31 -4.74 -3.79 4.95
N TYR A 32 -4.13 -3.49 6.10
CA TYR A 32 -4.06 -4.42 7.23
C TYR A 32 -4.17 -3.67 8.55
N MET A 33 -4.98 -4.17 9.47
CA MET A 33 -5.09 -3.62 10.83
C MET A 33 -4.37 -4.56 11.79
N VAL A 34 -3.46 -4.02 12.60
CA VAL A 34 -2.83 -4.75 13.70
C VAL A 34 -3.15 -4.07 15.02
N GLU A 35 -3.39 -4.86 16.06
CA GLU A 35 -3.49 -4.36 17.43
C GLU A 35 -2.16 -4.60 18.13
N TRP A 36 -1.56 -3.53 18.67
CA TRP A 36 -0.30 -3.61 19.38
C TRP A 36 -0.35 -2.76 20.65
N SER A 37 -0.07 -3.40 21.79
CA SER A 37 -0.11 -2.74 23.10
C SER A 37 -1.44 -1.99 23.36
N GLY A 38 -2.56 -2.58 22.92
CA GLY A 38 -3.91 -2.01 23.05
C GLY A 38 -4.26 -0.88 22.08
N HIS A 39 -3.38 -0.56 21.12
CA HIS A 39 -3.62 0.45 20.10
C HIS A 39 -3.89 -0.21 18.74
N LYS A 40 -4.83 0.34 17.98
CA LYS A 40 -5.11 -0.10 16.61
C LYS A 40 -4.24 0.66 15.62
N ILE A 41 -3.48 -0.07 14.81
CA ILE A 41 -2.55 0.48 13.83
C ILE A 41 -2.95 -0.02 12.44
N GLY A 42 -3.29 0.92 11.56
CA GLY A 42 -3.60 0.66 10.17
C GLY A 42 -2.34 0.70 9.30
N LEU A 43 -2.23 -0.23 8.35
CA LEU A 43 -1.11 -0.35 7.43
C LEU A 43 -1.60 -0.22 5.99
N VAL A 44 -0.87 0.56 5.19
CA VAL A 44 -1.01 0.65 3.72
C VAL A 44 0.35 0.34 3.06
N GLY A 45 0.33 -0.39 1.95
CA GLY A 45 1.51 -0.72 1.16
C GLY A 45 1.52 0.04 -0.16
N LEU A 46 2.46 0.93 -0.39
CA LEU A 46 2.45 1.81 -1.57
C LEU A 46 3.68 1.58 -2.45
N VAL A 47 3.47 1.58 -3.77
CA VAL A 47 4.55 1.52 -4.76
C VAL A 47 4.47 2.71 -5.71
N GLU A 48 5.60 3.10 -6.28
CA GLU A 48 5.65 4.14 -7.31
C GLU A 48 5.37 3.56 -8.70
N ARG A 49 4.85 4.38 -9.62
CA ARG A 49 4.53 3.94 -10.99
C ARG A 49 5.78 3.44 -11.71
N GLU A 50 6.91 4.09 -11.48
CA GLU A 50 8.18 3.78 -12.11
C GLU A 50 8.71 2.40 -11.69
N TRP A 51 8.34 1.91 -10.49
CA TRP A 51 8.68 0.55 -10.10
C TRP A 51 8.00 -0.48 -11.02
N LEU A 52 6.74 -0.26 -11.40
CA LEU A 52 6.00 -1.16 -12.29
C LEU A 52 6.68 -1.32 -13.65
N VAL A 53 7.28 -0.26 -14.21
CA VAL A 53 7.95 -0.36 -15.52
C VAL A 53 9.26 -1.15 -15.47
N THR A 54 9.77 -1.47 -14.28
CA THR A 54 10.98 -2.29 -14.12
C THR A 54 10.68 -3.80 -14.04
N LEU A 55 9.40 -4.17 -13.92
CA LEU A 55 8.97 -5.55 -13.78
C LEU A 55 8.91 -6.22 -15.16
N HIS A 56 9.79 -7.18 -15.39
CA HIS A 56 9.91 -7.87 -16.69
C HIS A 56 8.75 -8.83 -16.98
N THR A 57 7.96 -9.18 -15.97
CA THR A 57 6.91 -10.21 -16.06
C THR A 57 5.51 -9.64 -15.92
N ILE A 58 5.38 -8.31 -15.81
CA ILE A 58 4.09 -7.63 -15.65
C ILE A 58 4.05 -6.53 -16.69
N GLU A 59 3.13 -6.64 -17.64
CA GLU A 59 2.89 -5.58 -18.61
C GLU A 59 2.09 -4.45 -17.95
N PRO A 60 2.41 -3.16 -18.23
CA PRO A 60 1.65 -2.03 -17.68
C PRO A 60 0.14 -2.07 -17.99
N GLU A 61 -0.24 -2.74 -19.08
CA GLU A 61 -1.64 -2.90 -19.49
C GLU A 61 -2.41 -3.90 -18.59
N ASP A 62 -1.71 -4.86 -17.97
CA ASP A 62 -2.30 -5.90 -17.12
C ASP A 62 -2.62 -5.40 -15.71
N VAL A 63 -2.19 -4.19 -15.37
CA VAL A 63 -2.39 -3.60 -14.05
C VAL A 63 -3.15 -2.27 -14.11
N VAL A 64 -3.82 -1.96 -13.00
CA VAL A 64 -4.41 -0.65 -12.74
C VAL A 64 -3.66 -0.05 -11.57
N TYR A 65 -2.93 1.03 -11.86
CA TYR A 65 -2.21 1.81 -10.86
C TYR A 65 -3.03 3.01 -10.41
N GLU A 66 -3.18 3.16 -9.10
CA GLU A 66 -3.67 4.37 -8.45
C GLU A 66 -2.48 5.19 -7.93
N ASP A 67 -2.53 6.52 -8.10
CA ASP A 67 -1.56 7.45 -7.53
C ASP A 67 -1.39 7.22 -6.02
N PHE A 68 -0.15 7.14 -5.55
CA PHE A 68 0.15 6.74 -4.17
C PHE A 68 -0.41 7.73 -3.15
N CYS A 69 -0.40 9.03 -3.42
CA CYS A 69 -0.99 10.04 -2.53
C CYS A 69 -2.51 9.90 -2.48
N SER A 70 -3.14 9.73 -3.63
CA SER A 70 -4.60 9.54 -3.75
C SER A 70 -5.07 8.27 -3.01
N CYS A 71 -4.35 7.17 -3.21
CA CYS A 71 -4.62 5.89 -2.56
C CYS A 71 -4.43 5.99 -1.03
N ALA A 72 -3.30 6.55 -0.59
CA ALA A 72 -2.98 6.72 0.83
C ALA A 72 -4.00 7.59 1.55
N ARG A 73 -4.45 8.69 0.95
CA ARG A 73 -5.49 9.55 1.52
C ARG A 73 -6.80 8.80 1.70
N ARG A 74 -7.25 8.10 0.67
CA ARG A 74 -8.51 7.32 0.69
C ARG A 74 -8.47 6.22 1.74
N LEU A 75 -7.42 5.41 1.74
CA LEU A 75 -7.27 4.28 2.66
C LEU A 75 -6.93 4.72 4.09
N GLY A 76 -6.16 5.79 4.25
CA GLY A 76 -5.89 6.40 5.54
C GLY A 76 -7.17 6.83 6.22
N ARG A 77 -8.05 7.57 5.53
CA ARG A 77 -9.39 7.94 6.05
C ARG A 77 -10.20 6.72 6.44
N GLN A 78 -10.25 5.72 5.56
CA GLN A 78 -10.98 4.47 5.83
C GLN A 78 -10.45 3.79 7.10
N LEU A 79 -9.13 3.64 7.25
CA LEU A 79 -8.52 3.02 8.43
C LEU A 79 -8.81 3.81 9.70
N ARG A 80 -8.82 5.15 9.64
CA ARG A 80 -9.22 6.01 10.76
C ARG A 80 -10.68 5.78 11.16
N GLU A 81 -11.58 5.70 10.19
CA GLU A 81 -13.00 5.41 10.42
C GLU A 81 -13.20 4.00 11.03
N GLU A 82 -12.36 3.03 10.67
CA GLU A 82 -12.31 1.68 11.25
C GLU A 82 -11.65 1.64 12.65
N GLY A 83 -11.13 2.78 13.13
CA GLY A 83 -10.60 2.98 14.47
C GLY A 83 -9.08 2.91 14.60
N ALA A 84 -8.32 3.04 13.50
CA ALA A 84 -6.86 3.18 13.58
C ALA A 84 -6.47 4.48 14.32
N GLU A 85 -5.68 4.32 15.37
CA GLU A 85 -5.05 5.42 16.12
C GLU A 85 -3.74 5.87 15.47
N LEU A 86 -3.13 4.99 14.65
CA LEU A 86 -1.99 5.31 13.79
C LEU A 86 -2.17 4.66 12.41
N VAL A 87 -1.72 5.34 11.36
CA VAL A 87 -1.65 4.84 9.99
C VAL A 87 -0.20 4.89 9.51
N LEU A 88 0.35 3.72 9.20
CA LEU A 88 1.70 3.55 8.68
C LEU A 88 1.65 3.23 7.18
N ALA A 89 2.43 3.96 6.39
CA ALA A 89 2.70 3.63 5.00
C ALA A 89 4.02 2.84 4.91
N LEU A 90 3.92 1.58 4.47
CA LEU A 90 5.06 0.77 4.06
C LEU A 90 5.27 1.03 2.57
N THR A 91 6.32 1.75 2.22
CA THR A 91 6.51 2.22 0.85
C THR A 91 7.63 1.45 0.16
N HIS A 92 7.51 1.29 -1.15
CA HIS A 92 8.58 0.84 -2.03
C HIS A 92 8.74 1.89 -3.13
N MET A 93 9.20 3.05 -2.71
CA MET A 93 9.33 4.25 -3.52
C MET A 93 10.71 4.87 -3.30
N ARG A 94 11.08 5.82 -4.14
CA ARG A 94 12.27 6.63 -3.88
C ARG A 94 11.95 7.73 -2.86
N VAL A 95 12.96 8.16 -2.11
CA VAL A 95 12.86 9.20 -1.07
C VAL A 95 12.06 10.44 -1.49
N PRO A 96 12.21 11.02 -2.70
CA PRO A 96 11.40 12.18 -3.09
C PRO A 96 9.89 11.92 -3.12
N ASN A 97 9.47 10.69 -3.43
CA ASN A 97 8.07 10.30 -3.42
C ASN A 97 7.56 10.07 -1.98
N ASP A 98 8.41 9.56 -1.09
CA ASP A 98 8.09 9.49 0.34
C ASP A 98 7.96 10.90 0.96
N GLU A 99 8.84 11.82 0.59
CA GLU A 99 8.76 13.23 1.00
C GLU A 99 7.48 13.89 0.47
N LEU A 100 7.10 13.63 -0.78
CA LEU A 100 5.84 14.11 -1.36
C LEU A 100 4.63 13.52 -0.62
N LEU A 101 4.65 12.22 -0.33
CA LEU A 101 3.59 11.56 0.43
C LEU A 101 3.42 12.20 1.82
N ALA A 102 4.54 12.46 2.52
CA ALA A 102 4.55 13.11 3.83
C ALA A 102 3.97 14.54 3.80
N GLN A 103 4.19 15.26 2.70
CA GLN A 103 3.70 16.63 2.54
C GLN A 103 2.22 16.69 2.17
N GLU A 104 1.74 15.75 1.36
CA GLU A 104 0.41 15.80 0.75
C GLU A 104 -0.66 15.00 1.51
N VAL A 105 -0.27 14.01 2.31
CA VAL A 105 -1.21 13.05 2.92
C VAL A 105 -1.12 13.09 4.44
N GLU A 106 -1.91 13.98 5.04
CA GLU A 106 -2.01 14.15 6.50
C GLU A 106 -2.54 12.89 7.22
N GLU A 107 -3.23 12.00 6.51
CA GLU A 107 -3.78 10.78 7.10
C GLU A 107 -2.73 9.71 7.42
N VAL A 108 -1.50 9.83 6.91
CA VAL A 108 -0.37 8.93 7.17
C VAL A 108 0.54 9.53 8.23
N ASP A 109 0.73 8.84 9.35
CA ASP A 109 1.57 9.36 10.46
C ASP A 109 3.05 9.04 10.28
N ILE A 110 3.35 7.87 9.72
CA ILE A 110 4.70 7.33 9.61
C ILE A 110 4.86 6.68 8.24
N ILE A 111 5.98 6.99 7.58
CA ILE A 111 6.41 6.38 6.33
C ILE A 111 7.66 5.53 6.61
N LEU A 112 7.62 4.27 6.18
CA LEU A 112 8.72 3.33 6.23
C LEU A 112 9.04 2.89 4.79
N GLY A 113 9.99 3.58 4.16
CA GLY A 113 10.46 3.33 2.79
C GLY A 113 11.81 2.63 2.70
#